data_AF-A0A1W2F4I5-F1
#
_entry.id   AF-A0A1W2F4I5-F1
#
_cell.length_a   1.000
_cell.length_b   1.000
_cell.length_c   1.000
_cell.angle_alpha   90.00
_cell.angle_beta   90.00
_cell.angle_gamma   90.00
#
_symmetry.space_group_name_H-M   'P 1'
#
loop_
_entity.id
_entity.type
_entity.pdbx_description
1 polymer ?
#
loop_
_entity_poly.entity_id
_entity_poly.type
_entity_poly.pdbx_seq_one_letter_code
_entity_poly.pdbx_strand_id
1 'polypeptide(L)'
;MVKKFGIYVAIAAAWGVAYAAKEVFGISDTWMTISVIAVIGIIALVHFESRLQKLEERVLHKDYSGIISQLEGERHVPRQDPPASLVAGGAIASWIRPQHQILFEDFRWFAAILNRHLGETWAIEELPDTNARGYDSPDIGRQYRIWFNACSVGRFQVTVGAGLLSQDKSADRRSARLELELNYLRFIPYQEARGLLYEMALMIGSFDRGNPEASRAKAQALAADALGGYLWEAVRTPEVDQSFDFIVEGSYDLVRDQTDHWVKHSFDPMANGGDRD
;
A
#
# COMPACT_ATOMS: atom_id res chain seq x y z
N MET A 1 28.87 -16.10 -30.68
CA MET A 1 28.83 -17.19 -31.68
C MET A 1 29.74 -18.37 -31.30
N VAL A 2 30.97 -18.12 -30.85
CA VAL A 2 31.98 -19.14 -30.48
C VAL A 2 31.54 -20.12 -29.37
N LYS A 3 30.84 -19.66 -28.32
CA LYS A 3 30.36 -20.54 -27.22
C LYS A 3 29.35 -21.61 -27.66
N LYS A 4 28.55 -21.36 -28.69
CA LYS A 4 27.57 -22.35 -29.21
C LYS A 4 28.27 -23.44 -30.04
N PHE A 5 29.33 -23.08 -30.76
CA PHE A 5 30.09 -24.02 -31.59
C PHE A 5 30.85 -25.06 -30.76
N GLY A 6 31.43 -24.63 -29.62
CA GLY A 6 32.13 -25.54 -28.70
C GLY A 6 31.24 -26.62 -28.07
N ILE A 7 29.96 -26.29 -27.82
CA ILE A 7 28.99 -27.24 -27.26
C ILE A 7 28.66 -28.35 -28.27
N TYR A 8 28.48 -28.03 -29.55
CA TYR A 8 28.21 -29.03 -30.58
C TYR A 8 29.39 -29.97 -30.82
N VAL A 9 30.62 -29.45 -30.78
CA VAL A 9 31.84 -30.28 -30.90
C VAL A 9 31.98 -31.23 -29.70
N ALA A 10 31.69 -30.75 -28.48
CA ALA A 10 31.72 -31.60 -27.29
C ALA A 10 30.65 -32.70 -27.31
N ILE A 11 29.44 -32.39 -27.79
CA ILE A 11 28.36 -33.37 -27.96
C ILE A 11 28.74 -34.43 -28.99
N ALA A 12 29.31 -34.04 -30.13
CA ALA A 12 29.75 -34.97 -31.17
C ALA A 12 30.90 -35.89 -30.67
N ALA A 13 31.85 -35.33 -29.92
CA ALA A 13 32.93 -36.12 -29.30
C ALA A 13 32.40 -37.12 -28.26
N ALA A 14 31.47 -36.69 -27.39
CA ALA A 14 30.83 -37.57 -26.42
C ALA A 14 30.04 -38.70 -27.08
N TRP A 15 29.35 -38.42 -28.19
CA TRP A 15 28.66 -39.42 -28.99
C TRP A 15 29.61 -40.43 -29.62
N GLY A 16 30.76 -39.98 -30.16
CA GLY A 16 31.79 -40.86 -30.70
C GLY A 16 32.38 -41.80 -29.64
N VAL A 17 32.63 -41.29 -28.43
CA VAL A 17 33.15 -42.09 -27.31
C VAL A 17 32.11 -43.12 -26.82
N ALA A 18 30.83 -42.72 -26.72
CA ALA A 18 29.75 -43.63 -26.34
C ALA A 18 29.55 -44.76 -27.36
N TYR A 19 29.66 -44.45 -28.65
CA TYR A 19 29.54 -45.44 -29.72
C TYR A 19 30.72 -46.43 -29.73
N ALA A 20 31.96 -45.94 -29.55
CA ALA A 20 33.14 -46.80 -29.44
C ALA A 20 33.08 -47.73 -28.22
N ALA A 21 32.60 -47.22 -27.07
CA ALA A 21 32.40 -48.04 -25.87
C ALA A 21 31.31 -49.10 -26.08
N LYS A 22 30.22 -48.78 -26.79
CA LYS A 22 29.17 -49.75 -27.13
C LYS A 22 29.73 -50.95 -27.90
N GLU A 23 30.59 -50.73 -28.90
CA GLU A 23 31.23 -51.80 -29.66
C GLU A 23 32.19 -52.64 -28.81
N VAL A 24 33.02 -51.99 -27.98
CA VAL A 24 34.02 -52.68 -27.15
C VAL A 24 33.39 -53.53 -26.04
N PHE A 25 32.27 -53.09 -25.47
CA PHE A 25 31.63 -53.77 -24.33
C PHE A 25 30.39 -54.60 -24.71
N GLY A 26 30.05 -54.70 -25.99
CA GLY A 26 28.93 -55.53 -26.48
C GLY A 26 27.55 -55.06 -25.96
N ILE A 27 27.38 -53.76 -25.74
CA ILE A 27 26.14 -53.20 -25.19
C ILE A 27 25.06 -53.19 -26.27
N SER A 28 23.90 -53.83 -26.01
CA SER A 28 22.78 -53.83 -26.96
C SER A 28 22.22 -52.42 -27.20
N ASP A 29 21.74 -52.16 -28.42
CA ASP A 29 21.13 -50.89 -28.84
C ASP A 29 20.01 -50.41 -27.92
N THR A 30 19.24 -51.33 -27.35
CA THR A 30 18.16 -51.05 -26.41
C THR A 30 18.68 -50.38 -25.14
N TRP A 31 19.77 -50.90 -24.56
CA TRP A 31 20.38 -50.35 -23.34
C TRP A 31 21.03 -48.98 -23.59
N MET A 32 21.65 -48.79 -24.76
CA MET A 32 22.17 -47.48 -25.18
C MET A 32 21.06 -46.43 -25.28
N THR A 33 19.92 -46.81 -25.87
CA THR A 33 18.77 -45.91 -26.02
C THR A 33 18.18 -45.54 -24.66
N ILE A 34 18.03 -46.51 -23.75
CA ILE A 34 17.56 -46.27 -22.37
C ILE A 34 18.51 -45.32 -21.63
N SER A 35 19.82 -45.50 -21.76
CA SER A 35 20.80 -44.60 -21.13
C SER A 35 20.72 -43.17 -21.66
N VAL A 36 20.53 -42.99 -22.96
CA VAL A 36 20.35 -41.65 -23.56
C VAL A 36 19.08 -40.97 -23.05
N ILE A 37 17.96 -41.70 -23.01
CA ILE A 37 16.70 -41.17 -22.46
C ILE A 37 16.85 -40.80 -20.99
N ALA A 38 17.53 -41.64 -20.19
CA ALA A 38 17.79 -41.37 -18.78
C ALA A 38 18.63 -40.10 -18.58
N VAL A 39 19.70 -39.92 -19.36
CA VAL A 39 20.54 -38.71 -19.30
C VAL A 39 19.76 -37.46 -19.70
N ILE A 40 18.97 -37.52 -20.77
CA ILE A 40 18.10 -36.41 -21.18
C ILE A 40 17.07 -36.10 -20.09
N GLY A 41 16.47 -37.12 -19.48
CA GLY A 41 15.54 -36.98 -18.37
C GLY A 41 16.16 -36.27 -17.16
N ILE A 42 17.37 -36.68 -16.76
CA ILE A 42 18.11 -36.04 -15.66
C ILE A 42 18.44 -34.58 -15.98
N ILE A 43 18.92 -34.29 -17.20
CA ILE A 43 19.23 -32.92 -17.62
C ILE A 43 17.95 -32.05 -17.61
N ALA A 44 16.83 -32.59 -18.09
CA ALA A 44 15.55 -31.90 -18.07
C ALA A 44 15.08 -31.63 -16.63
N LEU A 45 15.23 -32.61 -15.72
CA LEU A 45 14.87 -32.48 -14.31
C LEU A 45 15.67 -31.36 -13.63
N VAL A 46 17.00 -31.37 -13.78
CA VAL A 46 17.90 -30.34 -13.23
C VAL A 46 17.61 -28.96 -13.84
N HIS A 47 17.26 -28.91 -15.13
CA HIS A 47 16.89 -27.65 -15.77
C HIS A 47 15.54 -27.11 -15.28
N PHE A 48 14.58 -27.99 -14.99
CA PHE A 48 13.31 -27.62 -14.38
C PHE A 48 13.49 -27.15 -12.93
N GLU A 49 14.25 -27.89 -12.12
CA GLU A 49 14.55 -27.51 -10.73
C GLU A 49 15.29 -26.17 -10.65
N SER A 50 16.31 -25.96 -11.48
CA SER A 50 17.04 -24.67 -11.50
C SER A 50 16.18 -23.50 -12.00
N ARG A 51 15.18 -23.76 -12.86
CA ARG A 51 14.18 -22.75 -13.25
C ARG A 51 13.18 -22.47 -12.14
N LEU A 52 12.71 -23.52 -11.45
CA LEU A 52 11.84 -23.40 -10.29
C LEU A 52 12.53 -22.64 -9.17
N GLN A 53 13.77 -22.99 -8.81
CA GLN A 53 14.56 -22.26 -7.82
C GLN A 53 14.76 -20.80 -8.21
N LYS A 54 15.03 -20.47 -9.48
CA LYS A 54 15.14 -19.06 -9.91
C LYS A 54 13.82 -18.30 -9.89
N LEU A 55 12.70 -18.99 -10.10
CA LEU A 55 11.37 -18.42 -9.96
C LEU A 55 11.02 -18.22 -8.49
N GLU A 56 11.32 -19.20 -7.66
CA GLU A 56 11.14 -19.20 -6.21
C GLU A 56 12.02 -18.13 -5.56
N GLU A 57 13.30 -18.00 -5.94
CA GLU A 57 14.17 -16.90 -5.53
C GLU A 57 13.62 -15.53 -5.91
N ARG A 58 13.05 -15.35 -7.12
CA ARG A 58 12.42 -14.07 -7.50
C ARG A 58 11.11 -13.79 -6.77
N VAL A 59 10.36 -14.83 -6.43
CA VAL A 59 9.08 -14.71 -5.73
C VAL A 59 9.30 -14.49 -4.24
N LEU A 60 10.32 -15.13 -3.65
CA LEU A 60 10.71 -14.99 -2.24
C LEU A 60 11.56 -13.73 -1.99
N HIS A 61 12.47 -13.39 -2.90
CA HIS A 61 13.30 -12.17 -2.82
C HIS A 61 12.84 -11.18 -3.90
N LYS A 62 11.72 -10.50 -3.63
CA LYS A 62 11.31 -9.32 -4.40
C LYS A 62 12.47 -8.32 -4.42
N ASP A 63 12.88 -7.88 -5.61
CA ASP A 63 13.86 -6.80 -5.77
C ASP A 63 13.18 -5.46 -5.48
N TYR A 64 13.51 -4.85 -4.35
CA TYR A 64 12.98 -3.56 -3.93
C TYR A 64 13.84 -2.37 -4.36
N SER A 65 14.91 -2.57 -5.14
CA SER A 65 15.83 -1.49 -5.53
C SER A 65 15.11 -0.31 -6.19
N GLY A 66 14.14 -0.58 -7.05
CA GLY A 66 13.30 0.46 -7.67
C GLY A 66 12.42 1.20 -6.67
N ILE A 67 11.80 0.48 -5.73
CA ILE A 67 10.96 1.08 -4.68
C ILE A 67 11.81 1.94 -3.73
N ILE A 68 12.95 1.42 -3.29
CA ILE A 68 13.90 2.15 -2.43
C ILE A 68 14.38 3.42 -3.13
N SER A 69 14.74 3.32 -4.42
CA SER A 69 15.14 4.50 -5.21
C SER A 69 14.03 5.55 -5.33
N GLN A 70 12.75 5.15 -5.37
CA GLN A 70 11.62 6.08 -5.38
C GLN A 70 11.36 6.70 -4.00
N LEU A 71 11.54 5.92 -2.92
CA LEU A 71 11.44 6.39 -1.55
C LEU A 71 12.55 7.39 -1.19
N GLU A 72 13.70 7.33 -1.85
CA GLU A 72 14.81 8.29 -1.71
C GLU A 72 14.75 9.45 -2.73
N GLY A 73 13.76 9.41 -3.64
CA GLY A 73 13.60 10.38 -4.72
C GLY A 73 13.10 11.75 -4.25
N GLU A 74 12.81 12.61 -5.23
CA GLU A 74 12.18 13.91 -4.96
C GLU A 74 10.73 13.74 -4.53
N ARG A 75 10.25 14.70 -3.72
CA ARG A 75 8.88 14.71 -3.24
C ARG A 75 7.88 14.81 -4.40
N HIS A 76 6.88 13.93 -4.38
CA HIS A 76 5.74 14.02 -5.27
C HIS A 76 4.95 15.32 -5.02
N VAL A 77 4.64 16.05 -6.10
CA VAL A 77 3.75 17.22 -6.05
C VAL A 77 2.32 16.73 -6.19
N PRO A 78 1.48 16.85 -5.14
CA PRO A 78 0.15 16.27 -5.13
C PRO A 78 -0.74 16.91 -6.20
N ARG A 79 -1.49 16.08 -6.92
CA ARG A 79 -2.49 16.48 -7.91
C ARG A 79 -3.87 16.12 -7.40
N GLN A 80 -4.57 17.14 -6.88
CA GLN A 80 -5.90 16.96 -6.34
C GLN A 80 -6.92 16.85 -7.47
N ASP A 81 -7.66 15.75 -7.51
CA ASP A 81 -8.79 15.55 -8.43
C ASP A 81 -10.05 15.15 -7.63
N PRO A 82 -10.56 16.02 -6.75
CA PRO A 82 -11.67 15.67 -5.87
C PRO A 82 -12.96 15.51 -6.67
N PRO A 83 -13.77 14.47 -6.39
CA PRO A 83 -15.04 14.30 -7.07
C PRO A 83 -15.99 15.44 -6.72
N ALA A 84 -16.77 15.91 -7.70
CA ALA A 84 -17.76 16.97 -7.49
C ALA A 84 -18.92 16.54 -6.56
N SER A 85 -19.15 15.22 -6.44
CA SER A 85 -20.14 14.63 -5.54
C SER A 85 -19.83 13.15 -5.34
N LEU A 86 -20.44 12.53 -4.32
CA LEU A 86 -20.36 11.09 -4.10
C LEU A 86 -20.79 10.27 -5.33
N VAL A 87 -21.81 10.71 -6.07
CA VAL A 87 -22.27 10.02 -7.29
C VAL A 87 -21.24 10.15 -8.41
N ALA A 88 -20.63 11.33 -8.56
CA ALA A 88 -19.54 11.53 -9.53
C ALA A 88 -18.32 10.67 -9.20
N GLY A 89 -18.07 10.42 -7.91
CA GLY A 89 -17.06 9.47 -7.44
C GLY A 89 -17.44 7.99 -7.61
N GLY A 90 -18.60 7.67 -8.19
CA GLY A 90 -19.03 6.30 -8.46
C GLY A 90 -19.88 5.65 -7.37
N ALA A 91 -20.28 6.38 -6.32
CA ALA A 91 -21.22 5.85 -5.34
C ALA A 91 -22.64 5.72 -5.93
N ILE A 92 -23.31 4.62 -5.60
CA ILE A 92 -24.69 4.37 -6.05
C ILE A 92 -25.64 5.31 -5.29
N ALA A 93 -26.40 6.13 -6.01
CA ALA A 93 -27.26 7.16 -5.43
C ALA A 93 -28.22 6.63 -4.34
N SER A 94 -28.79 5.44 -4.51
CA SER A 94 -29.69 4.82 -3.54
C SER A 94 -29.02 4.39 -2.22
N TRP A 95 -27.68 4.37 -2.17
CA TRP A 95 -26.91 4.03 -0.98
C TRP A 95 -26.42 5.27 -0.22
N ILE A 96 -26.57 6.46 -0.80
CA ILE A 96 -26.13 7.71 -0.18
C ILE A 96 -27.15 8.15 0.86
N ARG A 97 -26.69 8.35 2.09
CA ARG A 97 -27.47 8.89 3.21
C ARG A 97 -27.04 10.33 3.50
N PRO A 98 -27.86 11.14 4.18
CA PRO A 98 -27.50 12.51 4.55
C PRO A 98 -26.16 12.61 5.29
N GLN A 99 -25.83 11.61 6.12
CA GLN A 99 -24.57 11.55 6.86
C GLN A 99 -23.36 11.42 5.92
N HIS A 100 -23.48 10.66 4.82
CA HIS A 100 -22.42 10.54 3.83
C HIS A 100 -22.15 11.90 3.17
N GLN A 101 -23.20 12.68 2.88
CA GLN A 101 -23.05 14.01 2.27
C GLN A 101 -22.41 15.00 3.24
N ILE A 102 -22.81 15.01 4.51
CA ILE A 102 -22.21 15.86 5.54
C ILE A 102 -20.71 15.54 5.68
N LEU A 103 -20.36 14.27 5.82
CA LEU A 103 -18.96 13.86 5.91
C LEU A 103 -18.19 14.21 4.63
N PHE A 104 -18.80 14.01 3.46
CA PHE A 104 -18.18 14.39 2.20
C PHE A 104 -17.86 15.89 2.15
N GLU A 105 -18.76 16.77 2.58
CA GLU A 105 -18.46 18.20 2.63
C GLU A 105 -17.45 18.57 3.71
N ASP A 106 -17.58 18.02 4.93
CA ASP A 106 -16.67 18.28 6.05
C ASP A 106 -15.20 17.94 5.70
N PHE A 107 -14.98 16.94 4.84
CA PHE A 107 -13.65 16.48 4.41
C PHE A 107 -13.18 17.05 3.06
N ARG A 108 -13.88 18.03 2.49
CA ARG A 108 -13.56 18.62 1.18
C ARG A 108 -12.11 19.11 1.04
N TRP A 109 -11.50 19.55 2.13
CA TRP A 109 -10.14 20.08 2.12
C TRP A 109 -9.14 19.22 2.90
N PHE A 110 -9.50 17.98 3.21
CA PHE A 110 -8.72 17.16 4.13
C PHE A 110 -7.32 16.83 3.60
N ALA A 111 -7.17 16.58 2.30
CA ALA A 111 -5.84 16.38 1.69
C ALA A 111 -4.92 17.58 1.93
N ALA A 112 -5.44 18.81 1.74
CA ALA A 112 -4.66 20.02 1.96
C ALA A 112 -4.33 20.27 3.45
N ILE A 113 -5.27 19.95 4.35
CA ILE A 113 -5.02 19.96 5.80
C ILE A 113 -3.83 19.04 6.11
N LEU A 114 -3.89 17.78 5.65
CA LEU A 114 -2.82 16.82 5.90
C LEU A 114 -1.49 17.25 5.28
N ASN A 115 -1.47 17.70 4.02
CA ASN A 115 -0.25 18.15 3.36
C ASN A 115 0.46 19.26 4.15
N ARG A 116 -0.30 20.20 4.73
CA ARG A 116 0.24 21.28 5.57
C ARG A 116 0.83 20.80 6.89
N HIS A 117 0.28 19.73 7.47
CA HIS A 117 0.66 19.24 8.81
C HIS A 117 1.69 18.10 8.80
N LEU A 118 1.78 17.33 7.71
CA LEU A 118 2.72 16.22 7.58
C LEU A 118 4.17 16.70 7.39
N GLY A 119 5.12 15.78 7.34
CA GLY A 119 6.51 16.07 6.96
C GLY A 119 6.64 16.42 5.47
N GLU A 120 7.75 17.05 5.07
CA GLU A 120 7.99 17.42 3.67
C GLU A 120 8.08 16.20 2.73
N THR A 121 8.38 15.02 3.25
CA THR A 121 8.46 13.77 2.49
C THR A 121 7.10 13.24 2.06
N TRP A 122 6.03 13.61 2.76
CA TRP A 122 4.69 13.10 2.52
C TRP A 122 3.91 13.99 1.55
N ALA A 123 3.14 13.35 0.68
CA ALA A 123 2.14 14.02 -0.12
C ALA A 123 0.85 13.19 -0.17
N ILE A 124 -0.28 13.87 -0.01
CA ILE A 124 -1.62 13.30 0.00
C ILE A 124 -2.37 13.84 -1.21
N GLU A 125 -2.91 12.93 -2.01
CA GLU A 125 -3.72 13.23 -3.17
C GLU A 125 -5.14 12.70 -2.96
N GLU A 126 -6.14 13.55 -3.13
CA GLU A 126 -7.51 13.09 -3.24
C GLU A 126 -7.77 12.48 -4.62
N LEU A 127 -8.40 11.31 -4.61
CA LEU A 127 -8.72 10.55 -5.82
C LEU A 127 -10.14 10.89 -6.30
N PRO A 128 -10.39 10.78 -7.63
CA PRO A 128 -11.69 11.10 -8.21
C PRO A 128 -12.76 10.04 -7.91
N ASP A 129 -12.38 8.89 -7.33
CA ASP A 129 -13.26 7.77 -7.05
C ASP A 129 -13.52 7.55 -5.55
N THR A 130 -14.71 7.01 -5.26
CA THR A 130 -15.11 6.52 -3.95
C THR A 130 -15.21 5.00 -4.04
N ASN A 131 -14.49 4.30 -3.17
CA ASN A 131 -14.63 2.85 -3.04
C ASN A 131 -15.92 2.49 -2.29
N ALA A 132 -17.03 2.32 -3.01
CA ALA A 132 -18.33 1.94 -2.45
C ALA A 132 -18.47 0.41 -2.18
N ARG A 133 -17.43 -0.25 -1.68
CA ARG A 133 -17.45 -1.69 -1.38
C ARG A 133 -17.63 -1.90 0.12
N GLY A 134 -18.66 -2.65 0.52
CA GLY A 134 -18.85 -3.11 1.88
C GLY A 134 -19.97 -4.15 1.94
N TYR A 135 -19.80 -5.20 2.74
CA TYR A 135 -20.73 -6.34 2.82
C TYR A 135 -21.94 -6.02 3.72
N ASP A 136 -21.72 -5.29 4.82
CA ASP A 136 -22.75 -4.94 5.82
C ASP A 136 -23.33 -3.52 5.63
N SER A 137 -22.54 -2.60 5.07
CA SER A 137 -22.95 -1.26 4.63
C SER A 137 -21.93 -0.76 3.60
N PRO A 138 -22.35 -0.04 2.54
CA PRO A 138 -21.39 0.51 1.60
C PRO A 138 -20.57 1.60 2.27
N ASP A 139 -19.26 1.41 2.27
CA ASP A 139 -18.27 2.35 2.78
C ASP A 139 -18.14 3.54 1.82
N ILE A 140 -18.99 4.54 1.98
CA ILE A 140 -19.08 5.69 1.06
C ILE A 140 -18.40 6.91 1.70
N GLY A 141 -17.43 7.49 0.99
CA GLY A 141 -16.76 8.72 1.42
C GLY A 141 -15.62 9.13 0.49
N ARG A 142 -14.63 9.88 1.00
CA ARG A 142 -13.51 10.39 0.19
C ARG A 142 -12.33 9.42 0.25
N GLN A 143 -11.66 9.23 -0.88
CA GLN A 143 -10.51 8.35 -1.01
C GLN A 143 -9.27 9.16 -1.37
N TYR A 144 -8.13 8.72 -0.84
CA TYR A 144 -6.88 9.42 -0.97
C TYR A 144 -5.75 8.44 -1.28
N ARG A 145 -4.78 8.88 -2.08
CA ARG A 145 -3.51 8.20 -2.30
C ARG A 145 -2.42 8.86 -1.46
N ILE A 146 -1.54 8.04 -0.92
CA ILE A 146 -0.41 8.47 -0.09
C ILE A 146 0.88 8.23 -0.84
N TRP A 147 1.69 9.28 -0.90
CA TRP A 147 3.03 9.26 -1.44
C TRP A 147 4.05 9.51 -0.34
N PHE A 148 5.14 8.76 -0.39
CA PHE A 148 6.37 9.05 0.33
C PHE A 148 7.46 9.32 -0.69
N ASN A 149 7.94 10.56 -0.73
CA ASN A 149 8.77 11.08 -1.81
C ASN A 149 8.14 10.78 -3.19
N ALA A 150 8.82 10.03 -4.06
CA ALA A 150 8.31 9.68 -5.39
C ALA A 150 7.53 8.36 -5.43
N CYS A 151 7.42 7.65 -4.30
CA CYS A 151 6.79 6.33 -4.23
C CYS A 151 5.33 6.44 -3.75
N SER A 152 4.40 5.85 -4.50
CA SER A 152 3.03 5.65 -4.01
C SER A 152 3.05 4.50 -3.00
N VAL A 153 2.90 4.83 -1.73
CA VAL A 153 3.03 3.86 -0.64
C VAL A 153 1.70 3.34 -0.15
N GLY A 154 0.57 3.94 -0.53
CA GLY A 154 -0.72 3.38 -0.13
C GLY A 154 -1.89 4.29 -0.40
N ARG A 155 -2.96 4.04 0.33
CA ARG A 155 -4.22 4.78 0.23
C ARG A 155 -4.92 4.81 1.58
N PHE A 156 -5.82 5.77 1.74
CA PHE A 156 -6.79 5.73 2.81
C PHE A 156 -8.15 6.18 2.32
N GLN A 157 -9.17 5.81 3.06
CA GLN A 157 -10.54 6.24 2.83
C GLN A 157 -11.13 6.76 4.13
N VAL A 158 -11.86 7.87 4.04
CA VAL A 158 -12.64 8.40 5.16
C VAL A 158 -14.11 8.10 4.90
N THR A 159 -14.75 7.41 5.84
CA THR A 159 -16.15 6.98 5.78
C THR A 159 -16.88 7.36 7.06
N VAL A 160 -18.20 7.16 7.07
CA VAL A 160 -19.01 7.42 8.26
C VAL A 160 -18.69 6.42 9.37
N GLY A 161 -18.37 6.94 10.56
CA GLY A 161 -18.02 6.13 11.73
C GLY A 161 -19.22 5.39 12.35
N ALA A 162 -18.94 4.30 13.05
CA ALA A 162 -19.93 3.47 13.74
C ALA A 162 -20.61 4.18 14.92
N GLY A 163 -20.05 5.29 15.43
CA GLY A 163 -20.64 6.14 16.47
C GLY A 163 -22.09 6.60 16.23
N LEU A 164 -22.59 6.50 14.99
CA LEU A 164 -23.99 6.74 14.61
C LEU A 164 -24.98 5.62 15.00
N LEU A 165 -24.51 4.49 15.52
CA LEU A 165 -25.36 3.40 16.02
C LEU A 165 -25.74 3.53 17.51
N SER A 166 -25.19 4.53 18.22
CA SER A 166 -25.60 4.86 19.59
C SER A 166 -26.97 5.55 19.57
N GLN A 167 -27.96 5.00 20.29
CA GLN A 167 -29.37 5.45 20.37
C GLN A 167 -29.59 6.87 20.93
N ASP A 168 -28.55 7.67 21.08
CA ASP A 168 -28.62 9.01 21.64
C ASP A 168 -28.75 10.03 20.51
N LYS A 169 -30.00 10.43 20.23
CA LYS A 169 -30.42 11.33 19.16
C LYS A 169 -30.03 12.80 19.44
N SER A 170 -28.77 13.09 19.77
CA SER A 170 -28.28 14.46 19.66
C SER A 170 -27.80 14.68 18.23
N ALA A 171 -28.29 15.74 17.58
CA ALA A 171 -28.04 16.07 16.18
C ALA A 171 -26.57 16.39 15.83
N ASP A 172 -25.64 16.19 16.78
CA ASP A 172 -24.27 16.70 16.73
C ASP A 172 -23.19 15.63 17.00
N ARG A 173 -23.56 14.36 17.22
CA ARG A 173 -22.59 13.26 17.29
C ARG A 173 -22.20 12.79 15.89
N ARG A 174 -21.46 13.64 15.18
CA ARG A 174 -20.80 13.26 13.94
C ARG A 174 -19.62 12.35 14.26
N SER A 175 -19.39 11.35 13.42
CA SER A 175 -18.23 10.48 13.54
C SER A 175 -17.73 10.06 12.16
N ALA A 176 -16.41 10.02 12.02
CA ALA A 176 -15.71 9.57 10.85
C ALA A 176 -14.80 8.40 11.22
N ARG A 177 -14.69 7.45 10.31
CA ARG A 177 -13.74 6.35 10.33
C ARG A 177 -12.75 6.57 9.20
N LEU A 178 -11.46 6.47 9.51
CA LEU A 178 -10.39 6.48 8.53
C LEU A 178 -9.78 5.08 8.49
N GLU A 179 -9.73 4.52 7.30
CA GLU A 179 -9.07 3.24 7.02
C GLU A 179 -7.87 3.50 6.13
N LEU A 180 -6.69 3.16 6.64
CA LEU A 180 -5.40 3.35 6.00
C LEU A 180 -4.83 1.99 5.63
N GLU A 181 -4.35 1.88 4.40
CA GLU A 181 -3.62 0.73 3.87
C GLU A 181 -2.28 1.24 3.31
N LEU A 182 -1.16 0.81 3.90
CA LEU A 182 0.19 1.13 3.47
C LEU A 182 0.94 -0.12 3.04
N ASN A 183 1.75 0.05 2.00
CA ASN A 183 2.74 -0.88 1.49
C ASN A 183 4.12 -0.28 1.73
N TYR A 184 5.14 -1.15 1.78
CA TYR A 184 6.55 -0.72 1.88
C TYR A 184 6.91 0.07 3.15
N LEU A 185 6.05 0.07 4.17
CA LEU A 185 6.24 0.82 5.42
C LEU A 185 7.56 0.45 6.12
N ARG A 186 8.05 -0.79 5.93
CA ARG A 186 9.33 -1.26 6.48
C ARG A 186 10.55 -0.47 6.01
N PHE A 187 10.44 0.23 4.88
CA PHE A 187 11.53 1.04 4.31
C PHE A 187 11.41 2.52 4.68
N ILE A 188 10.33 2.92 5.35
CA ILE A 188 10.10 4.31 5.77
C ILE A 188 10.65 4.50 7.18
N PRO A 189 11.38 5.60 7.46
CA PRO A 189 11.88 5.88 8.81
C PRO A 189 10.76 5.94 9.84
N TYR A 190 10.99 5.37 11.03
CA TYR A 190 9.99 5.30 12.09
C TYR A 190 9.36 6.66 12.45
N GLN A 191 10.15 7.72 12.52
CA GLN A 191 9.63 9.05 12.87
C GLN A 191 8.67 9.60 11.80
N GLU A 192 8.94 9.33 10.53
CA GLU A 192 8.08 9.74 9.41
C GLU A 192 6.76 8.96 9.43
N ALA A 193 6.84 7.63 9.56
CA ALA A 193 5.68 6.77 9.69
C ALA A 193 4.81 7.16 10.90
N ARG A 194 5.45 7.41 12.05
CA ARG A 194 4.76 7.84 13.26
C ARG A 194 4.11 9.21 13.09
N GLY A 195 4.77 10.14 12.39
CA GLY A 195 4.23 11.45 12.06
C GLY A 195 2.92 11.34 11.27
N LEU A 196 2.90 10.51 10.22
CA LEU A 196 1.70 10.25 9.43
C LEU A 196 0.53 9.74 10.28
N LEU A 197 0.75 8.68 11.05
CA LEU A 197 -0.30 8.07 11.87
C LEU A 197 -0.76 8.99 13.00
N TYR A 198 0.16 9.76 13.58
CA TYR A 198 -0.15 10.75 14.61
C TYR A 198 -1.10 11.82 14.06
N GLU A 199 -0.80 12.42 12.91
CA GLU A 199 -1.65 13.45 12.32
C GLU A 199 -3.02 12.90 11.93
N MET A 200 -3.08 11.70 11.33
CA MET A 200 -4.35 11.04 11.03
C MET A 200 -5.17 10.76 12.30
N ALA A 201 -4.54 10.20 13.33
CA ALA A 201 -5.19 9.91 14.60
C ALA A 201 -5.68 11.17 15.31
N LEU A 202 -4.91 12.25 15.24
CA LEU A 202 -5.26 13.53 15.84
C LEU A 202 -6.44 14.19 15.12
N MET A 203 -6.41 14.21 13.78
CA MET A 203 -7.44 14.85 12.96
C MET A 203 -8.77 14.11 13.01
N ILE A 204 -8.76 12.78 13.04
CA ILE A 204 -9.99 11.95 13.08
C ILE A 204 -10.50 11.75 14.50
N GLY A 205 -9.58 11.63 15.47
CA GLY A 205 -9.90 11.35 16.86
C GLY A 205 -10.72 12.43 17.55
N SER A 206 -11.18 12.11 18.75
CA SER A 206 -11.80 13.08 19.67
C SER A 206 -10.78 14.12 20.13
N PHE A 207 -11.08 15.41 19.97
CA PHE A 207 -10.19 16.48 20.40
C PHE A 207 -10.80 17.32 21.52
N ASP A 208 -10.20 17.25 22.70
CA ASP A 208 -10.57 18.09 23.84
C ASP A 208 -9.80 19.42 23.81
N ARG A 209 -10.50 20.52 23.50
CA ARG A 209 -9.92 21.87 23.53
C ARG A 209 -9.53 22.34 24.94
N GLY A 210 -10.18 21.81 25.97
CA GLY A 210 -9.84 22.07 27.37
C GLY A 210 -8.58 21.34 27.82
N ASN A 211 -8.22 20.24 27.13
CA ASN A 211 -6.98 19.51 27.34
C ASN A 211 -6.34 19.02 26.01
N PRO A 212 -5.76 19.94 25.22
CA PRO A 212 -5.16 19.60 23.94
C PRO A 212 -3.97 18.63 24.07
N GLU A 213 -3.23 18.73 25.17
CA GLU A 213 -2.07 17.88 25.43
C GLU A 213 -2.47 16.41 25.60
N ALA A 214 -3.56 16.13 26.32
CA ALA A 214 -4.07 14.77 26.44
C ALA A 214 -4.51 14.20 25.08
N SER A 215 -5.15 15.02 24.23
CA SER A 215 -5.56 14.60 22.89
C SER A 215 -4.35 14.26 22.01
N ARG A 216 -3.29 15.10 22.04
CA ARG A 216 -2.04 14.83 21.34
C ARG A 216 -1.31 13.60 21.89
N ALA A 217 -1.24 13.43 23.20
CA ALA A 217 -0.62 12.26 23.83
C ALA A 217 -1.36 10.97 23.44
N LYS A 218 -2.69 10.99 23.38
CA LYS A 218 -3.51 9.86 22.92
C LYS A 218 -3.20 9.51 21.46
N ALA A 219 -3.16 10.50 20.57
CA ALA A 219 -2.80 10.28 19.16
C ALA A 219 -1.37 9.71 19.00
N GLN A 220 -0.41 10.24 19.78
CA GLN A 220 0.97 9.73 19.76
C GLN A 220 1.06 8.29 20.26
N ALA A 221 0.36 7.95 21.34
CA ALA A 221 0.32 6.60 21.88
C ALA A 221 -0.29 5.62 20.87
N LEU A 222 -1.41 5.98 20.24
CA LEU A 222 -2.07 5.16 19.23
C LEU A 222 -1.15 4.90 18.02
N ALA A 223 -0.49 5.94 17.51
CA ALA A 223 0.47 5.81 16.40
C ALA A 223 1.65 4.90 16.75
N ALA A 224 2.22 5.04 17.95
CA ALA A 224 3.35 4.23 18.41
C ALA A 224 2.95 2.76 18.62
N ASP A 225 1.77 2.50 19.19
CA ASP A 225 1.26 1.14 19.42
C ASP A 225 1.03 0.39 18.10
N ALA A 226 0.38 1.04 17.13
CA ALA A 226 0.13 0.45 15.80
C ALA A 226 1.44 0.10 15.08
N LEU A 227 2.43 1.00 15.08
CA LEU A 227 3.75 0.74 14.48
C LEU A 227 4.54 -0.32 15.24
N GLY A 228 4.39 -0.39 16.57
CA GLY A 228 5.00 -1.42 17.39
C GLY A 228 4.51 -2.81 16.99
N GLY A 229 3.20 -2.99 16.82
CA GLY A 229 2.60 -4.24 16.35
C GLY A 229 3.10 -4.64 14.96
N TYR A 230 3.11 -3.70 14.01
CA TYR A 230 3.63 -3.94 12.67
C TYR A 230 5.11 -4.34 12.66
N LEU A 231 5.94 -3.66 13.45
CA LEU A 231 7.37 -3.99 13.54
C LEU A 231 7.59 -5.43 14.01
N TRP A 232 6.82 -5.89 14.99
CA TRP A 232 6.90 -7.28 15.48
C TRP A 232 6.58 -8.28 14.38
N GLU A 233 5.53 -8.02 13.60
CA GLU A 233 5.14 -8.91 12.50
C GLU A 233 6.13 -8.88 11.33
N ALA A 234 6.64 -7.69 10.98
CA ALA A 234 7.66 -7.53 9.94
C ALA A 234 8.98 -8.20 10.29
N VAL A 235 9.39 -8.19 11.57
CA VAL A 235 10.58 -8.90 12.06
C VAL A 235 10.34 -10.41 12.13
N ARG A 236 9.14 -10.83 12.54
CA ARG A 236 8.77 -12.26 12.66
C ARG A 236 8.75 -12.96 11.30
N THR A 237 8.33 -12.29 10.24
CA THR A 237 8.27 -12.83 8.88
C THR A 237 8.84 -11.86 7.84
N PRO A 238 10.18 -11.69 7.77
CA PRO A 238 10.82 -10.67 6.93
C PRO A 238 10.70 -10.95 5.42
N GLU A 239 10.49 -12.22 5.04
CA GLU A 239 10.32 -12.67 3.66
C GLU A 239 8.94 -12.30 3.09
N VAL A 240 7.96 -12.04 3.96
CA VAL A 240 6.60 -11.65 3.57
C VAL A 240 6.52 -10.14 3.53
N ASP A 241 6.12 -9.62 2.38
CA ASP A 241 5.75 -8.22 2.22
C ASP A 241 4.39 -8.00 2.91
N GLN A 242 4.43 -7.48 4.14
CA GLN A 242 3.22 -7.25 4.93
C GLN A 242 2.65 -5.87 4.59
N SER A 243 1.38 -5.85 4.21
CA SER A 243 0.60 -4.61 4.22
C SER A 243 0.41 -4.16 5.66
N PHE A 244 0.40 -2.84 5.86
CA PHE A 244 0.08 -2.22 7.12
C PHE A 244 -1.30 -1.60 7.05
N ASP A 245 -2.20 -2.11 7.89
CA ASP A 245 -3.56 -1.59 8.01
C ASP A 245 -3.70 -0.81 9.31
N PHE A 246 -4.31 0.37 9.24
CA PHE A 246 -4.58 1.19 10.40
C PHE A 246 -5.97 1.79 10.32
N ILE A 247 -6.73 1.67 11.41
CA ILE A 247 -8.09 2.17 11.49
C ILE A 247 -8.17 3.10 12.69
N VAL A 248 -8.72 4.29 12.46
CA VAL A 248 -9.06 5.22 13.54
C VAL A 248 -10.47 5.75 13.33
N GLU A 249 -11.22 5.88 14.42
CA GLU A 249 -12.56 6.44 14.43
C GLU A 249 -12.65 7.52 15.50
N GLY A 250 -13.38 8.60 15.20
CA GLY A 250 -13.62 9.68 16.16
C GLY A 250 -14.58 10.73 15.64
N SER A 251 -14.68 11.84 16.38
CA SER A 251 -15.58 12.97 16.10
C SER A 251 -15.02 13.98 15.11
N TYR A 252 -13.74 13.85 14.73
CA TYR A 252 -13.04 14.70 13.77
C TYR A 252 -13.16 16.22 14.02
N ASP A 253 -13.26 16.61 15.30
CA ASP A 253 -13.57 17.99 15.70
C ASP A 253 -12.56 19.00 15.12
N LEU A 254 -11.28 18.64 15.05
CA LEU A 254 -10.24 19.49 14.47
C LEU A 254 -10.43 19.75 12.98
N VAL A 255 -10.83 18.73 12.20
CA VAL A 255 -11.05 18.89 10.76
C VAL A 255 -12.20 19.84 10.52
N ARG A 256 -13.30 19.69 11.28
CA ARG A 256 -14.45 20.59 11.21
C ARG A 256 -14.05 22.01 11.59
N ASP A 257 -13.35 22.18 12.72
CA ASP A 257 -12.91 23.49 13.20
C ASP A 257 -12.03 24.23 12.17
N GLN A 258 -11.09 23.51 11.55
CA GLN A 258 -10.19 24.04 10.55
C GLN A 258 -10.96 24.44 9.27
N THR A 259 -11.88 23.58 8.83
CA THR A 259 -12.72 23.82 7.65
C THR A 259 -13.65 25.02 7.87
N ASP A 260 -14.33 25.08 9.01
CA ASP A 260 -15.20 26.20 9.40
C ASP A 260 -14.43 27.52 9.46
N HIS A 261 -13.20 27.48 9.98
CA HIS A 261 -12.31 28.64 10.00
C HIS A 261 -11.99 29.11 8.58
N TRP A 262 -11.60 28.21 7.67
CA TRP A 262 -11.30 28.56 6.28
C TRP A 262 -12.52 29.10 5.52
N VAL A 263 -13.70 28.47 5.68
CA VAL A 263 -14.96 28.98 5.11
C VAL A 263 -15.25 30.39 5.61
N LYS A 264 -15.16 30.61 6.93
CA LYS A 264 -15.41 31.93 7.54
C LYS A 264 -14.49 33.02 6.99
N HIS A 265 -13.26 32.66 6.65
CA HIS A 265 -12.25 33.56 6.11
C HIS A 265 -12.17 33.57 4.58
N SER A 266 -13.09 32.88 3.88
CA SER A 266 -13.09 32.75 2.41
C SER A 266 -11.74 32.26 1.84
N PHE A 267 -11.04 31.42 2.61
CA PHE A 267 -9.78 30.82 2.20
C PHE A 267 -10.07 29.47 1.53
N ASP A 268 -9.62 29.29 0.29
CA ASP A 268 -9.66 27.99 -0.40
C ASP A 268 -8.25 27.42 -0.49
N PRO A 269 -7.89 26.41 0.33
CA PRO A 269 -6.57 25.79 0.30
C PRO A 269 -6.30 25.07 -1.03
N MET A 270 -7.33 24.77 -1.81
CA MET A 270 -7.20 24.08 -3.09
C MET A 270 -6.84 25.04 -4.24
N ALA A 271 -6.89 26.36 -4.02
CA ALA A 271 -6.58 27.37 -5.04
C ALA A 271 -5.15 27.23 -5.59
N ASN A 272 -4.21 26.76 -4.76
CA ASN A 272 -2.82 26.46 -5.16
C ASN A 272 -2.57 24.96 -5.40
N GLY A 273 -3.62 24.16 -5.58
CA GLY A 273 -3.51 22.71 -5.75
C GLY A 273 -3.46 21.91 -4.44
N GLY A 274 -3.74 22.52 -3.29
CA GLY A 274 -3.89 21.79 -2.02
C GLY A 274 -2.59 21.19 -1.46
N ASP A 275 -1.46 21.81 -1.79
CA ASP A 275 -0.16 21.51 -1.17
C ASP A 275 0.09 22.43 0.04
N ARG A 276 1.32 22.40 0.59
CA ARG A 276 1.70 23.12 1.82
C ARG A 276 1.58 24.65 1.76
N ASP A 277 1.74 25.25 0.58
CA ASP A 277 1.91 26.70 0.36
C ASP A 277 0.66 27.40 -0.20
#